data_AF-A0AAV0HAL2-F1
#
_entry.id   AF-A0AAV0HAL2-F1
#
_cell.length_a   1.000
_cell.length_b   1.000
_cell.length_c   1.000
_cell.angle_alpha   90.00
_cell.angle_beta   90.00
_cell.angle_gamma   90.00
#
_symmetry.space_group_name_H-M   'P 1'
#
loop_
_entity.id
_entity.type
_entity.pdbx_description
1 polymer ?
#
loop_
_entity_poly.entity_id
_entity_poly.type
_entity_poly.pdbx_seq_one_letter_code
_entity_poly.pdbx_strand_id
1 'polypeptide(L)'
;MGSEGTVPASEASDGPSCVTVHVTGFKKFHGVSENPTETIVCNLQEYMNKNGMPKGLVLGSCHVLETAGQGAVAPLYQTLQSAIPSSEDSNPCDSGKVIWVS
;
A
#
# COMPACT_ATOMS: atom_id res chain seq x y z
N MET A 1 -54.15 -10.74 -13.49
CA MET A 1 -53.40 -9.46 -13.53
C MET A 1 -52.41 -9.49 -12.37
N GLY A 2 -51.26 -10.13 -12.59
CA GLY A 2 -50.11 -10.04 -11.70
C GLY A 2 -49.13 -9.09 -12.35
N SER A 3 -48.88 -7.96 -11.72
CA SER A 3 -47.86 -7.02 -12.14
C SER A 3 -46.62 -7.32 -11.31
N GLU A 4 -45.70 -8.10 -11.86
CA GLU A 4 -44.33 -8.18 -11.34
C GLU A 4 -43.70 -6.80 -11.47
N GLY A 5 -43.57 -6.11 -10.35
CA GLY A 5 -42.75 -4.92 -10.25
C GLY A 5 -41.29 -5.35 -10.29
N THR A 6 -40.66 -5.18 -11.44
CA THR A 6 -39.20 -5.23 -11.60
C THR A 6 -38.55 -4.29 -10.58
N VAL A 7 -37.79 -4.84 -9.65
CA VAL A 7 -36.84 -4.08 -8.83
C VAL A 7 -35.79 -3.46 -9.76
N PRO A 8 -35.51 -2.15 -9.69
CA PRO A 8 -34.43 -1.56 -10.49
C PRO A 8 -33.11 -2.14 -9.98
N ALA A 9 -32.34 -2.72 -10.90
CA ALA A 9 -30.96 -3.09 -10.65
C ALA A 9 -30.20 -1.81 -10.26
N SER A 10 -29.91 -1.66 -8.97
CA SER A 10 -28.94 -0.67 -8.49
C SER A 10 -27.64 -0.99 -9.19
N GLU A 11 -27.22 -0.12 -10.10
CA GLU A 11 -25.99 -0.23 -10.86
C GLU A 11 -24.84 -0.55 -9.91
N ALA A 12 -24.21 -1.72 -10.10
CA ALA A 12 -22.97 -2.03 -9.45
C ALA A 12 -21.95 -1.00 -9.95
N SER A 13 -21.55 -0.09 -9.08
CA SER A 13 -20.47 0.87 -9.34
C SER A 13 -19.17 0.08 -9.50
N ASP A 14 -18.84 -0.31 -10.73
CA ASP A 14 -17.58 -0.96 -11.11
C ASP A 14 -16.46 0.10 -11.22
N GLY A 15 -16.38 0.97 -10.21
CA GLY A 15 -15.32 1.96 -10.08
C GLY A 15 -13.96 1.25 -10.07
N PRO A 16 -12.92 1.84 -10.68
CA PRO A 16 -11.62 1.18 -10.80
C PRO A 16 -11.15 0.78 -9.41
N SER A 17 -11.00 -0.52 -9.19
CA SER A 17 -10.62 -1.03 -7.89
C SER A 17 -9.19 -0.58 -7.60
N CYS A 18 -9.07 0.50 -6.87
CA CYS A 18 -7.80 1.04 -6.46
C CYS A 18 -7.17 0.10 -5.41
N VAL A 19 -5.85 -0.05 -5.42
CA VAL A 19 -5.09 -0.83 -4.44
C VAL A 19 -3.98 0.05 -3.88
N THR A 20 -3.88 0.11 -2.56
CA THR A 20 -2.77 0.75 -1.86
C THR A 20 -1.70 -0.28 -1.53
N VAL A 21 -0.45 -0.01 -1.89
CA VAL A 21 0.69 -0.86 -1.57
C VAL A 21 1.62 -0.15 -0.61
N HIS A 22 2.00 -0.83 0.46
CA HIS A 22 3.03 -0.42 1.39
C HIS A 22 4.20 -1.39 1.29
N VAL A 23 5.39 -0.87 1.06
CA VAL A 23 6.61 -1.65 0.85
C VAL A 23 7.60 -1.35 1.94
N THR A 24 8.15 -2.39 2.54
CA THR A 24 9.21 -2.30 3.54
C THR A 24 10.46 -3.02 3.08
N GLY A 25 11.58 -2.58 3.61
CA GLY A 25 12.88 -3.23 3.51
C GLY A 25 13.69 -2.86 4.75
N PHE A 26 14.98 -3.19 4.80
CA PHE A 26 15.83 -2.83 5.94
C PHE A 26 17.19 -2.35 5.47
N LYS A 27 17.82 -1.50 6.27
CA LYS A 27 19.18 -1.00 6.05
C LYS A 27 20.18 -2.13 6.00
N LYS A 28 21.32 -1.89 5.36
CA LYS A 28 22.46 -2.81 5.44
C LYS A 28 22.92 -3.07 6.86
N PHE A 29 23.44 -4.27 7.08
CA PHE A 29 24.05 -4.66 8.33
C PHE A 29 25.55 -4.36 8.33
N HIS A 30 26.13 -4.33 9.52
CA HIS A 30 27.57 -4.29 9.68
C HIS A 30 28.23 -5.46 8.95
N GLY A 31 29.28 -5.16 8.18
CA GLY A 31 30.01 -6.16 7.38
C GLY A 31 29.41 -6.45 6.01
N VAL A 32 28.26 -5.84 5.66
CA VAL A 32 27.67 -5.93 4.31
C VAL A 32 27.81 -4.58 3.61
N SER A 33 28.35 -4.56 2.38
CA SER A 33 28.54 -3.33 1.61
C SER A 33 27.21 -2.71 1.20
N GLU A 34 26.27 -3.56 0.76
CA GLU A 34 24.97 -3.18 0.20
C GLU A 34 23.88 -4.18 0.61
N ASN A 35 22.69 -3.66 0.86
CA ASN A 35 21.52 -4.49 1.05
C ASN A 35 20.60 -4.40 -0.17
N PRO A 36 20.33 -5.53 -0.86
CA PRO A 36 19.40 -5.54 -1.97
C PRO A 36 18.01 -5.00 -1.60
N THR A 37 17.52 -5.26 -0.37
CA THR A 37 16.16 -4.82 0.02
C THR A 37 16.10 -3.30 0.16
N GLU A 38 17.08 -2.67 0.82
CA GLU A 38 17.23 -1.21 0.87
C GLU A 38 17.24 -0.61 -0.54
N THR A 39 18.08 -1.17 -1.42
CA THR A 39 18.25 -0.67 -2.79
C THR A 39 16.96 -0.73 -3.59
N ILE A 40 16.25 -1.86 -3.54
CA ILE A 40 15.01 -2.06 -4.29
C ILE A 40 13.89 -1.13 -3.78
N VAL A 41 13.77 -0.96 -2.46
CA VAL A 41 12.75 -0.07 -1.87
C VAL A 41 12.99 1.39 -2.28
N CYS A 42 14.24 1.86 -2.20
CA CYS A 42 14.60 3.21 -2.64
C CYS A 42 14.34 3.40 -4.14
N ASN A 43 14.80 2.45 -4.97
CA ASN A 43 14.63 2.51 -6.42
C ASN A 43 13.15 2.50 -6.82
N LEU A 44 12.30 1.74 -6.13
CA LEU A 44 10.86 1.71 -6.38
C LEU A 44 10.25 3.08 -6.13
N GLN A 45 10.56 3.71 -5.00
CA GLN A 45 10.06 5.04 -4.67
C GLN A 45 10.51 6.08 -5.70
N GLU A 46 11.79 6.08 -6.07
CA GLU A 46 12.33 6.97 -7.10
C GLU A 46 11.68 6.73 -8.47
N TYR A 47 11.51 5.47 -8.86
CA TYR A 47 10.89 5.10 -10.12
C TYR A 47 9.45 5.60 -10.21
N MET A 48 8.65 5.40 -9.17
CA MET A 48 7.24 5.84 -9.14
C MET A 48 7.12 7.36 -9.13
N ASN A 49 8.01 8.06 -8.40
CA ASN A 49 8.06 9.52 -8.42
C ASN A 49 8.39 10.07 -9.82
N LYS A 50 9.27 9.38 -10.56
CA LYS A 50 9.70 9.81 -11.90
C LYS A 50 8.70 9.46 -13.01
N ASN A 51 8.10 8.27 -12.95
CA ASN A 51 7.31 7.72 -14.05
C ASN A 51 5.79 7.79 -13.80
N GLY A 52 5.38 8.19 -12.60
CA GLY A 52 3.99 8.16 -12.17
C GLY A 52 3.53 6.76 -11.75
N MET A 53 2.31 6.71 -11.23
CA MET A 53 1.70 5.45 -10.76
C MET A 53 0.83 4.81 -11.84
N PRO A 54 0.83 3.46 -11.95
CA PRO A 54 -0.16 2.74 -12.74
C PRO A 54 -1.60 3.11 -12.32
N LYS A 55 -2.54 3.10 -13.28
CA LYS A 55 -3.95 3.34 -12.98
C LYS A 55 -4.45 2.32 -11.95
N GLY A 56 -5.12 2.83 -10.91
CA GLY A 56 -5.65 1.99 -9.83
C GLY A 56 -4.61 1.50 -8.82
N LEU A 57 -3.37 2.02 -8.85
CA LEU A 57 -2.35 1.72 -7.85
C LEU A 57 -1.96 2.99 -7.10
N VAL A 58 -1.94 2.91 -5.77
CA VAL A 58 -1.41 3.96 -4.89
C VAL A 58 -0.23 3.38 -4.12
N LEU A 59 0.89 4.08 -4.11
CA LEU A 59 2.02 3.76 -3.24
C LEU A 59 1.79 4.50 -1.93
N GLY A 60 1.36 3.78 -0.89
CA GLY A 60 1.06 4.37 0.41
C GLY A 60 2.33 4.73 1.17
N SER A 61 3.24 3.76 1.35
CA SER A 61 4.57 4.03 1.90
C SER A 61 5.64 3.11 1.30
N CYS A 62 6.84 3.66 1.18
CA CYS A 62 8.08 2.90 1.01
C CYS A 62 8.95 3.20 2.22
N HIS A 63 9.25 2.21 3.06
CA HIS A 63 9.95 2.42 4.32
C HIS A 63 11.14 1.46 4.48
N VAL A 64 12.33 2.03 4.66
CA VAL A 64 13.54 1.26 4.96
C VAL A 64 13.76 1.29 6.47
N LEU A 65 13.65 0.13 7.10
CA LEU A 65 13.81 -0.06 8.53
C LEU A 65 15.30 -0.04 8.91
N GLU A 66 15.65 0.65 9.99
CA GLU A 66 17.04 0.76 10.44
C GLU A 66 17.68 -0.59 10.81
N THR A 67 16.87 -1.55 11.28
CA THR A 67 17.35 -2.87 11.69
C THR A 67 16.39 -3.95 11.23
N ALA A 68 16.87 -5.20 11.18
CA ALA A 68 16.02 -6.38 11.01
C ALA A 68 15.86 -7.14 12.34
N GLY A 69 14.91 -8.08 12.38
CA GLY A 69 14.62 -8.86 13.58
C GLY A 69 13.89 -8.03 14.64
N GLN A 70 14.24 -8.19 15.92
CA GLN A 70 13.49 -7.58 17.02
C GLN A 70 13.49 -6.06 17.03
N GLY A 71 14.58 -5.42 16.57
CA GLY A 71 14.64 -3.95 16.47
C GLY A 71 13.67 -3.36 15.44
N ALA A 72 13.15 -4.18 14.52
CA ALA A 72 12.20 -3.77 13.49
C ALA A 72 10.74 -3.80 13.96
N VAL A 73 10.44 -4.45 15.08
CA VAL A 73 9.06 -4.79 15.47
C VAL A 73 8.21 -3.53 15.70
N ALA A 74 8.71 -2.57 16.48
CA ALA A 74 8.00 -1.31 16.73
C ALA A 74 7.74 -0.49 15.45
N PRO A 75 8.74 -0.19 14.60
CA PRO A 75 8.50 0.56 13.37
C PRO A 75 7.64 -0.20 12.35
N LEU A 76 7.69 -1.54 12.33
CA LEU A 76 6.77 -2.35 11.53
C LEU A 76 5.31 -2.17 12.00
N TYR A 77 5.04 -2.26 13.31
CA TYR A 77 3.69 -2.02 13.83
C TYR A 77 3.18 -0.62 13.48
N GLN A 78 4.02 0.40 13.62
CA GLN A 78 3.65 1.76 13.25
C GLN A 78 3.33 1.88 11.76
N THR A 79 4.13 1.25 10.90
CA THR A 79 3.89 1.22 9.44
C THR A 79 2.57 0.54 9.12
N LEU A 80 2.31 -0.62 9.73
CA LEU A 80 1.05 -1.36 9.52
C LEU A 80 -0.17 -0.56 9.99
N GLN A 81 -0.07 0.11 11.14
CA GLN A 81 -1.15 0.96 11.67
C GLN A 81 -1.44 2.15 10.77
N SER A 82 -0.42 2.78 10.18
CA SER A 82 -0.60 3.92 9.27
C SER A 82 -1.36 3.58 7.98
N ALA A 83 -1.39 2.29 7.61
CA ALA A 83 -2.06 1.79 6.42
C ALA A 83 -3.54 1.44 6.66
N ILE A 84 -3.98 1.44 7.92
CA ILE A 84 -5.38 1.20 8.27
C ILE A 84 -6.14 2.52 8.02
N PRO A 85 -7.16 2.54 7.15
CA PRO A 85 -7.94 3.74 6.90
C PRO A 85 -8.56 4.22 8.23
N SER A 86 -8.26 5.45 8.62
CA SER A 86 -9.02 6.12 9.68
C SER A 86 -10.37 6.55 9.10
N SER A 87 -11.40 6.63 9.92
CA SER A 87 -12.74 7.12 9.49
C SER A 87 -12.74 8.58 9.03
N GLU A 88 -11.60 9.28 9.16
CA GLU A 88 -11.47 10.72 8.93
C GLU A 88 -10.57 11.05 7.73
N ASP A 89 -9.73 10.12 7.27
CA ASP A 89 -8.85 10.31 6.13
C ASP A 89 -9.44 9.69 4.85
N SER A 90 -10.05 10.54 4.04
CA SER A 90 -10.46 10.18 2.67
C SER A 90 -9.23 9.91 1.80
N ASN A 91 -8.70 8.70 1.87
CA ASN A 91 -7.70 8.24 0.92
C ASN A 91 -8.33 8.22 -0.49
N PRO A 92 -7.57 8.50 -1.57
CA PRO A 92 -8.07 8.43 -2.94
C PRO A 92 -8.48 7.01 -3.38
N CYS A 93 -8.31 6.04 -2.49
CA CYS A 93 -8.48 4.60 -2.68
C CYS A 93 -9.54 4.07 -1.69
N ASP A 94 -10.80 4.44 -1.89
CA ASP A 94 -11.92 4.10 -0.99
C ASP A 94 -12.31 2.59 -1.01
N SER A 95 -11.53 1.76 -1.68
CA SER A 95 -11.76 0.32 -1.79
C SER A 95 -11.31 -0.46 -0.55
N GLY A 96 -10.54 0.17 0.35
CA GLY A 96 -9.92 -0.49 1.51
C GLY A 96 -8.91 -1.59 1.18
N LYS A 97 -8.52 -1.74 -0.09
CA LYS A 97 -7.61 -2.80 -0.54
C LYS A 97 -6.16 -2.40 -0.26
N VAL A 98 -5.57 -3.04 0.75
CA VAL A 98 -4.19 -2.81 1.16
C VAL A 98 -3.34 -4.06 0.92
N ILE A 99 -2.16 -3.89 0.32
CA ILE A 99 -1.14 -4.91 0.19
C ILE A 99 0.11 -4.44 0.93
N TRP A 100 0.65 -5.32 1.79
CA TRP A 100 1.95 -5.12 2.42
C TRP A 100 3.00 -6.04 1.80
N VAL A 101 4.16 -5.47 1.49
CA VAL A 101 5.33 -6.18 0.99
C VAL A 101 6.50 -5.91 1.93
N SER A 102 7.24 -6.95 2.30
CA SER A 102 8.37 -6.91 3.26
C SER A 102 9.54 -7.73 2.76
#